data_AF-A0A915L6W3-F1
#
_entry.id   AF-A0A915L6W3-F1
#
_cell.length_a   1.000
_cell.length_b   1.000
_cell.length_c   1.000
_cell.angle_alpha   90.00
_cell.angle_beta   90.00
_cell.angle_gamma   90.00
#
_symmetry.space_group_name_H-M   'P 1'
#
loop_
_entity.id
_entity.type
_entity.pdbx_description
1 polymer ?
#
loop_
_entity_poly.entity_id
_entity_poly.type
_entity_poly.pdbx_seq_one_letter_code
_entity_poly.pdbx_strand_id
1 'polypeptide(L)'
;MFYNRKIVLTCIDKDEDNRRFTLRAQQRGLAGEEFVYIVPDYVRDENKTDVWTDRKGLVDGRDSESRKSMENVMFVEMQLESDAKLWKFKSEVVRRTKQAPFNYNSDLANDQFASLYAPFLHDAVYLYGIALNHTLSEGYNMTDGRAVTNYTRNVRFHGMSGHVVIDNVAGREPSFVLKGFGKDGKLTSFLVADMYKHEGS
;
A
#
# COMPACT_ATOMS: atom_id res chain seq x y z
N MET A 1 8.72 -26.98 -22.33
CA MET A 1 8.64 -25.81 -23.23
C MET A 1 8.78 -24.57 -22.36
N PHE A 2 9.93 -23.91 -22.36
CA PHE A 2 10.10 -22.67 -21.61
C PHE A 2 9.45 -21.56 -22.44
N TYR A 3 8.33 -21.02 -21.97
CA TYR A 3 7.77 -19.81 -22.55
C TYR A 3 8.76 -18.67 -22.28
N ASN A 4 9.25 -18.03 -23.34
CA ASN A 4 10.10 -16.85 -23.22
C ASN A 4 9.23 -15.66 -22.76
N ARG A 5 8.93 -15.61 -21.46
CA ARG A 5 8.14 -14.54 -20.84
C ARG A 5 9.10 -13.39 -20.51
N LYS A 6 8.75 -12.19 -20.95
CA LYS A 6 9.47 -10.95 -20.68
C LYS A 6 8.82 -10.25 -19.50
N ILE A 7 9.61 -9.95 -18.48
CA ILE A 7 9.17 -9.19 -17.31
C ILE A 7 9.52 -7.73 -17.53
N VAL A 8 8.53 -6.86 -17.42
CA VAL A 8 8.70 -5.41 -17.47
C VAL A 8 8.36 -4.85 -16.10
N LEU A 9 9.34 -4.26 -15.42
CA LEU A 9 9.14 -3.55 -14.17
C LEU A 9 8.99 -2.05 -14.47
N THR A 10 7.89 -1.45 -14.06
CA THR A 10 7.63 -0.01 -14.28
C THR A 10 7.21 0.66 -12.99
N CYS A 11 7.59 1.91 -12.78
CA CYS A 11 7.02 2.75 -11.73
C CYS A 11 6.50 4.03 -12.39
N ILE A 12 5.17 4.21 -12.35
CA ILE A 12 4.48 5.32 -13.00
C ILE A 12 3.51 5.89 -11.98
N ASP A 13 3.73 7.15 -11.59
CA ASP A 13 3.07 7.76 -10.44
C ASP A 13 1.59 8.10 -10.70
N LYS A 14 1.25 8.42 -11.94
CA LYS A 14 -0.11 8.86 -12.31
C LYS A 14 -0.86 7.71 -12.98
N ASP A 15 -2.06 7.42 -12.50
CA ASP A 15 -2.93 6.40 -13.09
C ASP A 15 -3.21 6.70 -14.58
N GLU A 16 -3.31 7.97 -14.97
CA GLU A 16 -3.47 8.39 -16.37
C GLU A 16 -2.28 8.00 -17.25
N ASP A 17 -1.07 8.07 -16.70
CA ASP A 17 0.15 7.69 -17.40
C ASP A 17 0.29 6.16 -17.43
N ASN A 18 -0.12 5.45 -16.37
CA ASN A 18 -0.24 3.99 -16.37
C ASN A 18 -1.21 3.52 -17.47
N ARG A 19 -2.42 4.09 -17.51
CA ARG A 19 -3.44 3.81 -18.55
C ARG A 19 -2.88 4.09 -19.95
N ARG A 20 -2.22 5.24 -20.14
CA ARG A 20 -1.61 5.60 -21.43
C ARG A 20 -0.53 4.60 -21.82
N PHE A 21 0.33 4.21 -20.88
CA PHE A 21 1.39 3.24 -21.10
C PHE A 21 0.83 1.88 -21.53
N THR A 22 -0.14 1.33 -20.79
CA THR A 22 -0.71 0.01 -21.10
C THR A 22 -1.47 -0.01 -22.43
N LEU A 23 -2.20 1.06 -22.75
CA LEU A 23 -2.83 1.22 -24.06
C LEU A 23 -1.82 1.28 -25.20
N ARG A 24 -0.69 1.98 -25.02
CA ARG A 24 0.39 2.01 -26.02
C ARG A 24 1.09 0.66 -26.14
N ALA A 25 1.32 -0.04 -25.03
CA ALA A 25 1.86 -1.40 -25.04
C ALA A 25 0.95 -2.34 -25.86
N GLN A 26 -0.36 -2.27 -25.66
CA GLN A 26 -1.33 -3.04 -26.45
C GLN A 26 -1.28 -2.71 -27.95
N GLN A 27 -1.27 -1.43 -28.32
CA GLN A 27 -1.16 -0.99 -29.72
C GLN A 27 0.12 -1.48 -30.42
N ARG A 28 1.19 -1.74 -29.66
CA ARG A 28 2.47 -2.24 -30.17
C ARG A 28 2.60 -3.76 -30.10
N GLY A 29 1.53 -4.47 -29.73
CA GLY A 29 1.55 -5.93 -29.57
C GLY A 29 2.31 -6.42 -28.33
N LEU A 30 2.58 -5.53 -27.37
CA LEU A 30 3.33 -5.83 -26.15
C LEU A 30 2.44 -6.16 -24.95
N ALA A 31 1.13 -6.24 -25.12
CA ALA A 31 0.17 -6.65 -24.08
C ALA A 31 -0.27 -8.12 -24.22
N GLY A 32 0.33 -8.88 -25.13
CA GLY A 32 0.06 -10.31 -25.31
C GLY A 32 0.71 -11.17 -24.22
N GLU A 33 0.47 -12.48 -24.27
CA GLU A 33 0.90 -13.41 -23.22
C GLU A 33 2.43 -13.45 -23.02
N GLU A 34 3.23 -13.04 -24.00
CA GLU A 34 4.70 -13.01 -23.89
C GLU A 34 5.22 -12.03 -22.83
N PHE A 35 4.39 -11.09 -22.37
CA PHE A 35 4.80 -10.04 -21.45
C PHE A 35 4.03 -10.11 -20.13
N VAL A 36 4.73 -9.87 -19.03
CA VAL A 36 4.13 -9.58 -17.72
C VAL A 36 4.67 -8.24 -17.25
N TYR A 37 3.75 -7.36 -16.86
CA TYR A 37 4.09 -6.05 -16.32
C TYR A 37 3.95 -6.09 -14.81
N ILE A 38 5.01 -5.74 -14.10
CA ILE A 38 4.99 -5.58 -12.64
C ILE A 38 5.03 -4.08 -12.37
N VAL A 39 3.97 -3.60 -11.74
CA VAL A 39 3.80 -2.20 -11.36
C VAL A 39 3.79 -2.14 -9.84
N PRO A 40 4.82 -1.60 -9.19
CA PRO A 40 4.73 -1.17 -7.80
C PRO A 40 3.76 0.00 -7.76
N ASP A 41 2.48 -0.30 -7.59
CA ASP A 41 1.45 0.68 -7.33
C ASP A 41 1.39 0.79 -5.82
N TYR A 42 2.18 1.72 -5.28
CA TYR A 42 2.63 1.64 -3.89
C TYR A 42 1.46 1.54 -2.92
N VAL A 43 0.29 2.11 -3.25
CA VAL A 43 -1.04 1.76 -2.73
C VAL A 43 -2.14 2.38 -3.62
N ARG A 44 -3.17 1.59 -3.98
CA ARG A 44 -4.44 2.14 -4.49
C ARG A 44 -5.13 2.99 -3.43
N ASP A 45 -5.25 4.28 -3.70
CA ASP A 45 -6.10 5.16 -2.92
C ASP A 45 -7.57 4.75 -3.06
N GLU A 46 -8.19 4.40 -1.95
CA GLU A 46 -9.56 3.90 -1.88
C GLU A 46 -10.58 4.97 -2.23
N ASN A 47 -10.17 6.25 -2.22
CA ASN A 47 -10.98 7.37 -2.68
C ASN A 47 -10.92 7.55 -4.21
N LYS A 48 -10.07 6.80 -4.94
CA LYS A 48 -9.89 6.93 -6.40
C LYS A 48 -10.66 5.87 -7.20
N THR A 49 -11.00 6.24 -8.44
CA THR A 49 -11.58 5.33 -9.43
C THR A 49 -10.55 4.34 -9.95
N ASP A 50 -11.04 3.22 -10.48
CA ASP A 50 -10.22 2.16 -11.07
C ASP A 50 -9.20 2.70 -12.09
N VAL A 51 -7.97 2.18 -12.04
CA VAL A 51 -6.83 2.63 -12.87
C VAL A 51 -7.05 2.52 -14.38
N TRP A 52 -8.02 1.70 -14.83
CA TRP A 52 -8.36 1.56 -16.26
C TRP A 52 -9.45 2.52 -16.73
N THR A 53 -10.14 3.21 -15.82
CA THR A 53 -11.26 4.13 -16.13
C THR A 53 -10.75 5.51 -16.53
N ASP A 54 -11.49 6.13 -17.44
CA ASP A 54 -11.31 7.52 -17.83
C ASP A 54 -11.38 8.46 -16.60
N ARG A 55 -10.43 9.41 -16.52
CA ARG A 55 -10.41 10.45 -15.48
C ARG A 55 -10.97 11.76 -16.01
N LYS A 56 -11.38 12.66 -15.09
CA LYS A 56 -11.89 14.00 -15.44
C LYS A 56 -10.96 14.70 -16.44
N GLY A 57 -11.43 14.90 -17.66
CA GLY A 57 -10.68 15.57 -18.75
C GLY A 57 -10.21 14.64 -19.88
N LEU A 58 -10.28 13.33 -19.71
CA LEU A 58 -9.94 12.32 -20.72
C LEU A 58 -11.14 11.38 -20.84
N VAL A 59 -12.11 11.71 -21.68
CA VAL A 59 -13.21 10.80 -22.06
C VAL A 59 -12.90 10.32 -23.47
N ASP A 60 -12.07 9.29 -23.59
CA ASP A 60 -11.63 8.77 -24.89
C ASP A 60 -12.45 7.54 -25.35
N GLY A 61 -13.29 7.00 -24.46
CA GLY A 61 -14.17 5.86 -24.76
C GLY A 61 -13.43 4.53 -24.86
N ARG A 62 -12.18 4.45 -24.38
CA ARG A 62 -11.30 3.28 -24.52
C ARG A 62 -11.18 2.46 -23.25
N ASP A 63 -12.09 2.61 -22.29
CA ASP A 63 -12.03 1.91 -21.00
C ASP A 63 -12.06 0.38 -21.14
N SER A 64 -12.79 -0.16 -22.12
CA SER A 64 -12.78 -1.60 -22.43
C SER A 64 -11.42 -2.06 -22.96
N GLU A 65 -10.80 -1.25 -23.82
CA GLU A 65 -9.46 -1.50 -24.37
C GLU A 65 -8.39 -1.39 -23.27
N SER A 66 -8.48 -0.36 -22.44
CA SER A 66 -7.63 -0.10 -21.28
C SER A 66 -7.70 -1.27 -20.31
N ARG A 67 -8.92 -1.72 -19.98
CA ARG A 67 -9.13 -2.86 -19.09
C ARG A 67 -8.47 -4.12 -19.64
N LYS A 68 -8.63 -4.40 -20.93
CA LYS A 68 -7.99 -5.54 -21.61
C LYS A 68 -6.46 -5.43 -21.60
N SER A 69 -5.92 -4.22 -21.81
CA SER A 69 -4.47 -3.98 -21.80
C SER A 69 -3.81 -4.29 -20.46
N MET A 70 -4.60 -4.32 -19.38
CA MET A 70 -4.15 -4.59 -18.03
C MET A 70 -4.27 -6.05 -17.60
N GLU A 71 -4.75 -6.97 -18.45
CA GLU A 71 -4.88 -8.40 -18.11
C GLU A 71 -3.55 -9.04 -17.71
N ASN A 72 -2.43 -8.58 -18.29
CA ASN A 72 -1.07 -9.05 -17.99
C ASN A 72 -0.30 -8.12 -17.02
N VAL A 73 -1.01 -7.23 -16.33
CA VAL A 73 -0.44 -6.33 -15.33
C VAL A 73 -0.65 -6.92 -13.94
N MET A 74 0.43 -6.95 -13.16
CA MET A 74 0.43 -7.29 -11.74
C MET A 74 0.84 -6.07 -10.92
N PHE A 75 0.07 -5.78 -9.88
CA PHE A 75 0.29 -4.71 -8.94
C PHE A 75 0.97 -5.27 -7.69
N VAL A 76 2.04 -4.62 -7.24
CA VAL A 76 2.69 -4.90 -5.97
C VAL A 76 2.28 -3.79 -5.00
N GLU A 77 1.46 -4.13 -4.01
CA GLU A 77 0.94 -3.20 -3.01
C GLU A 77 1.44 -3.59 -1.61
N MET A 78 1.51 -2.64 -0.68
CA MET A 78 1.71 -2.98 0.74
C MET A 78 0.51 -3.78 1.26
N GLN A 79 0.79 -4.87 1.96
CA GLN A 79 -0.24 -5.68 2.60
C GLN A 79 -0.76 -4.95 3.85
N LEU A 80 -2.06 -4.65 3.86
CA LEU A 80 -2.80 -4.15 5.01
C LEU A 80 -3.88 -5.17 5.38
N GLU A 81 -4.08 -5.36 6.69
CA GLU A 81 -5.23 -6.12 7.18
C GLU A 81 -6.53 -5.32 7.00
N SER A 82 -7.21 -5.57 5.88
CA SER A 82 -8.46 -4.90 5.52
C SER A 82 -9.66 -5.44 6.32
N ASP A 83 -9.70 -5.10 7.60
CA ASP A 83 -10.78 -5.45 8.51
C ASP A 83 -11.67 -4.23 8.88
N ALA A 84 -12.77 -4.48 9.58
CA ALA A 84 -13.67 -3.41 10.02
C ALA A 84 -12.99 -2.37 10.95
N LYS A 85 -11.92 -2.77 11.65
CA LYS A 85 -11.16 -1.91 12.56
C LYS A 85 -10.36 -0.88 11.76
N LEU A 86 -9.66 -1.29 10.70
CA LEU A 86 -8.92 -0.41 9.81
C LEU A 86 -9.85 0.63 9.16
N TRP A 87 -10.97 0.19 8.59
CA TRP A 87 -11.92 1.09 7.92
C TRP A 87 -12.52 2.11 8.88
N LYS A 88 -12.90 1.66 10.08
CA LYS A 88 -13.38 2.55 11.14
C LYS A 88 -12.31 3.57 11.52
N PHE A 89 -11.06 3.14 11.72
CA PHE A 89 -9.95 4.04 12.01
C PHE A 89 -9.75 5.10 10.91
N LYS A 90 -9.70 4.69 9.63
CA LYS A 90 -9.49 5.61 8.51
C LYS A 90 -10.61 6.65 8.38
N SER A 91 -11.86 6.24 8.58
CA SER A 91 -13.01 7.18 8.58
C SER A 91 -12.95 8.17 9.76
N GLU A 92 -12.52 7.69 10.94
CA GLU A 92 -12.40 8.51 12.15
C GLU A 92 -11.29 9.55 12.02
N VAL A 93 -10.17 9.21 11.38
CA VAL A 93 -9.08 10.15 11.09
C VAL A 93 -9.59 11.31 10.23
N VAL A 94 -10.33 11.04 9.15
CA VAL A 94 -10.95 12.10 8.33
C VAL A 94 -11.90 12.94 9.16
N ARG A 95 -12.78 12.29 9.95
CA ARG A 95 -13.77 12.97 10.79
C ARG A 95 -13.11 13.91 11.81
N ARG A 96 -12.03 13.49 12.47
CA ARG A 96 -11.31 14.29 13.47
C ARG A 96 -10.46 15.39 12.85
N THR A 97 -9.91 15.17 11.67
CA THR A 97 -9.10 16.18 10.97
C THR A 97 -9.93 17.40 10.56
N LYS A 98 -11.24 17.22 10.35
CA LYS A 98 -12.21 18.31 10.14
C LYS A 98 -12.52 19.12 11.41
N GLN A 99 -12.14 18.63 12.59
CA GLN A 99 -12.39 19.26 13.89
C GLN A 99 -11.13 19.96 14.41
N ALA A 100 -11.28 20.77 15.47
CA ALA A 100 -10.14 21.37 16.16
C ALA A 100 -9.17 20.28 16.66
N PRO A 101 -7.84 20.52 16.63
CA PRO A 101 -7.17 21.78 16.27
C PRO A 101 -6.94 21.97 14.76
N PHE A 102 -7.15 20.94 13.94
CA PHE A 102 -6.77 20.96 12.53
C PHE A 102 -7.74 21.78 11.66
N ASN A 103 -9.05 21.68 11.90
CA ASN A 103 -10.11 22.41 11.17
C ASN A 103 -9.97 22.31 9.64
N TYR A 104 -9.47 21.20 9.12
CA TYR A 104 -9.11 21.05 7.71
C TYR A 104 -10.29 20.53 6.89
N ASN A 105 -10.97 21.45 6.21
CA ASN A 105 -12.26 21.19 5.54
C ASN A 105 -12.20 21.29 4.01
N SER A 106 -11.21 21.97 3.41
CA SER A 106 -11.20 22.28 1.97
C SER A 106 -10.83 21.08 1.09
N ASP A 107 -9.86 20.28 1.52
CA ASP A 107 -9.26 19.26 0.64
C ASP A 107 -9.74 17.84 0.98
N LEU A 108 -10.36 17.64 2.16
CA LEU A 108 -11.00 16.38 2.57
C LEU A 108 -12.49 16.32 2.24
N ALA A 109 -13.01 17.27 1.45
CA ALA A 109 -14.44 17.36 1.19
C ALA A 109 -15.00 16.10 0.50
N ASN A 110 -14.17 15.45 -0.33
CA ASN A 110 -14.54 14.25 -1.08
C ASN A 110 -13.91 12.95 -0.54
N ASP A 111 -12.96 13.03 0.37
CA ASP A 111 -12.28 11.85 0.90
C ASP A 111 -13.16 11.17 1.96
N GLN A 112 -13.46 9.90 1.74
CA GLN A 112 -14.18 9.05 2.69
C GLN A 112 -13.21 8.43 3.72
N PHE A 113 -11.99 8.15 3.29
CA PHE A 113 -10.98 7.47 4.09
C PHE A 113 -9.67 8.26 4.12
N ALA A 114 -9.00 8.22 5.26
CA ALA A 114 -7.69 8.85 5.41
C ALA A 114 -6.66 8.20 4.48
N SER A 115 -5.53 8.90 4.28
CA SER A 115 -4.38 8.36 3.56
C SER A 115 -4.04 6.95 4.02
N LEU A 116 -3.63 6.11 3.07
CA LEU A 116 -3.07 4.79 3.32
C LEU A 116 -1.89 4.77 4.31
N TYR A 117 -1.20 5.91 4.50
CA TYR A 117 -0.10 6.06 5.44
C TYR A 117 -0.57 6.29 6.89
N ALA A 118 -1.85 6.63 7.11
CA ALA A 118 -2.41 6.84 8.44
C ALA A 118 -2.26 5.64 9.39
N PRO A 119 -2.56 4.38 8.99
CA PRO A 119 -2.32 3.22 9.86
C PRO A 119 -0.84 3.00 10.18
N PHE A 120 0.08 3.32 9.26
CA PHE A 120 1.52 3.22 9.53
C PHE A 120 2.00 4.25 10.53
N LEU A 121 1.49 5.48 10.45
CA LEU A 121 1.80 6.52 11.44
C LEU A 121 1.24 6.17 12.81
N HIS A 122 0.02 5.61 12.87
CA HIS A 122 -0.54 5.07 14.11
C HIS A 122 0.40 4.03 14.74
N ASP A 123 0.92 3.11 13.92
CA ASP A 123 1.78 2.04 14.40
C ASP A 123 3.15 2.53 14.86
N ALA A 124 3.68 3.58 14.22
CA ALA A 124 4.91 4.24 14.68
C ALA A 124 4.73 4.86 16.08
N VAL A 125 3.59 5.51 16.34
CA VAL A 125 3.28 6.06 17.67
C VAL A 125 3.07 4.94 18.70
N TYR A 126 2.43 3.84 18.30
CA TYR A 126 2.25 2.69 19.19
C TYR A 126 3.58 2.01 19.54
N LEU A 127 4.46 1.81 18.55
CA LEU A 127 5.83 1.34 18.75
C LEU A 127 6.63 2.25 19.70
N TYR A 128 6.51 3.57 19.54
CA TYR A 128 7.12 4.52 20.47
C TYR A 128 6.59 4.32 21.90
N GLY A 129 5.29 4.11 22.07
CA GLY A 129 4.70 3.82 23.39
C GLY A 129 5.24 2.54 24.02
N ILE A 130 5.39 1.46 23.23
CA ILE A 130 6.03 0.22 23.67
C ILE A 130 7.47 0.50 24.13
N ALA A 131 8.27 1.12 23.26
CA ALA A 131 9.68 1.38 23.54
C ALA A 131 9.89 2.32 24.74
N LEU A 132 9.07 3.36 24.88
CA LEU A 132 9.11 4.27 26.00
C LEU A 132 8.75 3.56 27.32
N ASN A 133 7.73 2.70 27.31
CA ASN A 133 7.37 1.92 28.49
C ASN A 133 8.53 1.02 28.94
N HIS A 134 9.20 0.34 28.01
CA HIS A 134 10.40 -0.45 28.31
C HIS A 134 11.57 0.41 28.81
N THR A 135 11.77 1.59 28.20
CA THR A 135 12.82 2.54 28.62
C THR A 135 12.64 2.93 30.08
N LEU A 136 11.42 3.29 30.46
CA LEU A 136 11.08 3.72 31.83
C LEU A 136 11.13 2.55 32.82
N SER A 137 10.71 1.34 32.44
CA SER A 137 10.78 0.17 33.32
C SER A 137 12.20 -0.23 33.68
N GLU A 138 13.16 0.06 32.80
CA GLU A 138 14.59 -0.19 32.98
C GLU A 138 15.31 0.97 33.70
N GLY A 139 14.57 2.00 34.12
CA GLY A 139 15.08 3.13 34.90
C GLY A 139 15.75 4.23 34.07
N TYR A 140 15.69 4.17 32.74
CA TYR A 140 16.17 5.25 31.88
C TYR A 140 15.19 6.42 31.83
N ASN A 141 15.67 7.59 31.40
CA ASN A 141 14.84 8.77 31.22
C ASN A 141 14.07 8.72 29.88
N MET A 142 12.84 9.23 29.85
CA MET A 142 12.07 9.42 28.62
C MET A 142 12.77 10.27 27.55
N THR A 143 13.70 11.14 27.97
CA THR A 143 14.50 11.98 27.05
C THR A 143 15.75 11.29 26.52
N ASP A 144 16.06 10.08 27.00
CA ASP A 144 17.13 9.26 26.43
C ASP A 144 16.67 8.62 25.11
N GLY A 145 16.76 9.41 24.04
CA GLY A 145 16.35 8.97 22.71
C GLY A 145 17.14 7.77 22.19
N ARG A 146 18.36 7.52 22.69
CA ARG A 146 19.14 6.33 22.32
C ARG A 146 18.56 5.08 22.99
N ALA A 147 18.24 5.17 24.28
CA ALA A 147 17.58 4.08 24.99
C ALA A 147 16.21 3.78 24.34
N VAL A 148 15.36 4.80 24.13
CA VAL A 148 14.05 4.64 23.48
C VAL A 148 14.20 3.98 22.10
N THR A 149 15.10 4.48 21.25
CA THR A 149 15.31 3.89 19.91
C THR A 149 15.87 2.47 19.99
N ASN A 150 16.66 2.13 21.01
CA ASN A 150 17.16 0.78 21.16
C ASN A 150 16.02 -0.22 21.47
N TYR A 151 15.03 0.21 22.26
CA TYR A 151 13.86 -0.61 22.60
C TYR A 151 12.80 -0.70 21.49
N THR A 152 12.99 -0.07 20.33
CA THR A 152 12.14 -0.32 19.15
C THR A 152 12.59 -1.53 18.32
N ARG A 153 13.83 -2.01 18.52
CA ARG A 153 14.44 -3.08 17.73
C ARG A 153 13.90 -4.46 18.12
N ASN A 154 13.81 -5.36 17.13
CA ASN A 154 13.31 -6.73 17.31
C ASN A 154 11.93 -6.80 17.96
N VAL A 155 11.09 -5.79 17.73
CA VAL A 155 9.73 -5.72 18.29
C VAL A 155 8.74 -6.28 17.27
N ARG A 156 7.83 -7.13 17.75
CA ARG A 156 6.68 -7.60 16.98
C ARG A 156 5.41 -7.22 17.72
N PHE A 157 4.43 -6.66 16.99
CA PHE A 157 3.13 -6.33 17.56
C PHE A 157 2.05 -6.30 16.48
N HIS A 158 0.79 -6.28 16.90
CA HIS A 158 -0.33 -6.15 16.00
C HIS A 158 -0.88 -4.71 16.05
N GLY A 159 -0.63 -3.95 14.99
CA GLY A 159 -0.99 -2.54 14.85
C GLY A 159 -2.35 -2.31 14.20
N MET A 160 -2.52 -1.13 13.63
CA MET A 160 -3.63 -0.76 12.76
C MET A 160 -3.35 -1.17 11.30
N SER A 161 -2.08 -1.25 10.89
CA SER A 161 -1.73 -1.80 9.57
C SER A 161 -1.74 -3.34 9.52
N GLY A 162 -1.96 -3.99 10.66
CA GLY A 162 -1.88 -5.45 10.83
C GLY A 162 -0.62 -5.86 11.60
N HIS A 163 -0.09 -7.05 11.31
CA HIS A 163 1.15 -7.54 11.92
C HIS A 163 2.37 -6.65 11.56
N VAL A 164 3.04 -6.14 12.59
CA VAL A 164 4.22 -5.27 12.48
C VAL A 164 5.45 -6.02 12.99
N VAL A 165 6.48 -6.08 12.17
CA VAL A 165 7.79 -6.65 12.52
C VAL A 165 8.85 -5.58 12.35
N ILE A 166 9.57 -5.28 13.42
CA ILE A 166 10.73 -4.40 13.42
C ILE A 166 11.98 -5.26 13.59
N ASP A 167 12.94 -5.10 12.70
CA ASP A 167 14.20 -5.84 12.70
C ASP A 167 15.19 -5.32 13.78
N ASN A 168 16.41 -5.87 13.76
CA ASN A 168 17.46 -5.52 14.71
C ASN A 168 18.10 -4.15 14.45
N VAL A 169 17.88 -3.53 13.30
CA VAL A 169 18.35 -2.18 12.95
C VAL A 169 17.24 -1.13 13.08
N ALA A 170 16.10 -1.50 13.67
CA ALA A 170 14.88 -0.68 13.79
C ALA A 170 14.20 -0.36 12.45
N GLY A 171 14.44 -1.18 11.43
CA GLY A 171 13.72 -1.18 10.16
C GLY A 171 12.43 -1.98 10.27
N ARG A 172 11.34 -1.49 9.66
CA ARG A 172 10.12 -2.29 9.51
C ARG A 172 10.30 -3.26 8.35
N GLU A 173 10.08 -4.54 8.62
CA GLU A 173 10.00 -5.58 7.61
C GLU A 173 8.62 -5.55 6.95
N PRO A 174 8.51 -5.23 5.65
CA PRO A 174 7.22 -5.09 5.00
C PRO A 174 6.64 -6.44 4.57
N SER A 175 5.32 -6.47 4.42
CA SER A 175 4.61 -7.50 3.68
C SER A 175 4.00 -6.87 2.44
N PHE A 176 4.13 -7.53 1.30
CA PHE A 176 3.55 -7.08 0.04
C PHE A 176 2.47 -8.05 -0.42
N VAL A 177 1.49 -7.54 -1.17
CA VAL A 177 0.51 -8.35 -1.87
C VAL A 177 0.64 -8.14 -3.37
N LEU A 178 0.74 -9.24 -4.10
CA LEU A 178 0.71 -9.25 -5.55
C LEU A 178 -0.74 -9.43 -6.00
N LYS A 179 -1.28 -8.41 -6.66
CA LYS A 179 -2.62 -8.41 -7.23
C LYS A 179 -2.58 -8.41 -8.74
N GLY A 180 -3.57 -8.99 -9.38
CA GLY A 180 -3.80 -8.85 -10.82
C GLY A 180 -5.19 -9.37 -11.17
N PHE A 181 -5.52 -9.42 -12.44
CA PHE A 181 -6.88 -9.76 -12.82
C PHE A 181 -7.08 -11.27 -12.94
N GLY A 182 -8.08 -11.78 -12.24
CA GLY A 182 -8.56 -13.15 -12.36
C GLY A 182 -9.31 -13.37 -13.67
N LYS A 183 -9.63 -14.64 -13.96
CA LYS A 183 -10.40 -15.04 -15.14
C LYS A 183 -11.82 -14.44 -15.18
N ASP A 184 -12.36 -14.07 -14.03
CA ASP A 184 -13.64 -13.39 -13.87
C ASP A 184 -13.55 -11.88 -14.13
N GLY A 185 -12.37 -11.38 -14.51
CA GLY A 185 -12.10 -9.97 -14.76
C GLY A 185 -11.98 -9.13 -13.49
N LYS A 186 -11.97 -9.73 -12.29
CA LYS A 186 -11.83 -8.99 -11.03
C LYS A 186 -10.37 -8.93 -10.60
N LEU A 187 -9.98 -7.81 -10.00
CA LEU A 187 -8.67 -7.70 -9.36
C LEU A 187 -8.65 -8.61 -8.13
N THR A 188 -7.69 -9.53 -8.08
CA THR A 188 -7.58 -10.57 -7.06
C THR A 188 -6.15 -10.60 -6.54
N SER A 189 -5.99 -10.86 -5.23
CA SER A 189 -4.69 -11.13 -4.62
C SER A 189 -4.24 -12.55 -4.95
N PHE A 190 -3.04 -12.70 -5.51
CA PHE A 190 -2.47 -14.01 -5.88
C PHE A 190 -1.44 -14.51 -4.88
N LEU A 191 -0.71 -13.59 -4.23
CA LEU A 191 0.40 -13.91 -3.35
C LEU A 191 0.53 -12.83 -2.29
N VAL A 192 0.81 -13.23 -1.06
CA VAL A 192 1.39 -12.37 -0.03
C VAL A 192 2.87 -12.75 0.10
N ALA A 193 3.74 -11.75 0.04
CA ALA A 193 5.17 -11.89 0.20
C ALA A 193 5.59 -11.17 1.49
N ASP A 194 5.81 -11.94 2.54
CA ASP A 194 6.37 -11.46 3.81
C ASP A 194 7.90 -11.35 3.68
N MET A 195 8.46 -10.17 3.98
CA MET A 195 9.92 -9.97 3.92
C MET A 195 10.61 -10.32 5.24
N TYR A 196 9.86 -10.44 6.34
CA TYR A 196 10.40 -10.90 7.61
C TYR A 196 10.58 -12.42 7.64
N LYS A 197 11.57 -12.88 8.40
CA LYS A 197 11.70 -14.30 8.73
C LYS A 197 10.56 -14.75 9.65
N HIS A 198 9.90 -15.84 9.28
CA HIS A 198 8.97 -16.55 10.16
C HIS A 198 9.77 -17.27 11.25
N GLU A 199 9.20 -17.38 12.45
CA GLU A 199 9.85 -18.14 13.52
C GLU A 199 9.98 -19.60 13.10
N GLY A 200 11.22 -20.10 13.02
CA GLY A 200 11.53 -21.49 12.66
C GLY A 200 12.01 -21.75 11.23
N SER A 201 12.25 -20.72 10.41
CA SER A 201 12.86 -20.81 9.07
C SER A 201 14.29 -20.29 9.00
#